data_AF-A0AAW9YUA2-F1
#
_entry.id   AF-A0AAW9YUA2-F1
#
_cell.length_a   1.000
_cell.length_b   1.000
_cell.length_c   1.000
_cell.angle_alpha   90.00
_cell.angle_beta   90.00
_cell.angle_gamma   90.00
#
_symmetry.space_group_name_H-M   'P 1'
#
loop_
_entity.id
_entity.type
_entity.pdbx_description
1 polymer ?
#
loop_
_entity_poly.entity_id
_entity_poly.type
_entity_poly.pdbx_seq_one_letter_code
_entity_poly.pdbx_strand_id
1 'polypeptide(L)' 'MTVGEMQDFLGDLYRGTYKGDTLIQINLIQMGWAIERLLDRGQITPFEDYDKVSHFIFDEIDFTQRSRHDRS' A
#
# COMPACT_ATOMS: atom_id res chain seq x y z
N MET A 1 -4.72 -12.52 6.29
CA MET A 1 -5.70 -11.81 5.43
C MET A 1 -5.19 -11.87 4.01
N THR A 2 -6.05 -11.93 3.02
CA THR A 2 -5.61 -11.82 1.63
C THR A 2 -5.19 -10.39 1.28
N VAL A 3 -4.40 -10.22 0.21
CA VAL A 3 -4.06 -8.90 -0.32
C VAL A 3 -5.33 -8.10 -0.65
N GLY A 4 -6.36 -8.73 -1.24
CA GLY A 4 -7.64 -8.07 -1.52
C GLY A 4 -8.35 -7.59 -0.25
N GLU A 5 -8.45 -8.45 0.77
CA GLU A 5 -9.02 -8.07 2.08
C GLU A 5 -8.24 -6.94 2.75
N MET A 6 -6.92 -6.89 2.55
CA MET A 6 -6.09 -5.79 3.05
C MET A 6 -6.41 -4.46 2.34
N GLN A 7 -6.65 -4.46 1.02
CA GLN A 7 -7.05 -3.24 0.30
C GLN A 7 -8.40 -2.70 0.80
N ASP A 8 -9.37 -3.58 1.04
CA ASP A 8 -10.66 -3.20 1.63
C ASP A 8 -10.46 -2.59 3.02
N PHE A 9 -9.64 -3.23 3.86
CA PHE A 9 -9.32 -2.74 5.20
C PHE A 9 -8.64 -1.37 5.18
N LEU A 10 -7.69 -1.13 4.27
CA LEU A 10 -7.07 0.18 4.08
C LEU A 10 -8.11 1.26 3.72
N GLY A 11 -9.07 0.92 2.86
CA GLY A 11 -10.18 1.80 2.51
C GLY A 11 -11.05 2.16 3.70
N ASP A 12 -11.35 1.19 4.57
CA ASP A 12 -12.17 1.41 5.76
C ASP A 12 -11.44 2.25 6.82
N LEU A 13 -10.14 2.02 7.00
CA LEU A 13 -9.29 2.88 7.83
C LEU A 13 -9.26 4.33 7.31
N TYR A 14 -9.13 4.52 6.00
CA TYR A 14 -9.09 5.83 5.38
C TYR A 14 -10.40 6.62 5.55
N ARG A 15 -11.55 5.96 5.33
CA ARG A 15 -12.88 6.59 5.36
C ARG A 15 -13.47 6.70 6.77
N GLY A 16 -13.05 5.83 7.68
CA GLY A 16 -13.54 5.72 9.05
C GLY A 16 -12.54 6.24 10.07
N THR A 17 -11.70 5.33 10.58
CA THR A 17 -10.80 5.55 11.73
C THR A 17 -9.92 6.79 11.61
N TYR A 18 -9.35 7.01 10.43
CA TYR A 18 -8.41 8.11 10.19
C TYR A 18 -8.99 9.24 9.35
N LYS A 19 -10.33 9.34 9.30
CA LYS A 19 -10.99 10.41 8.57
C LYS A 19 -10.56 11.78 9.11
N GLY A 20 -9.91 12.58 8.25
CA GLY A 20 -9.44 13.93 8.60
C GLY A 20 -8.04 13.97 9.20
N ASP A 21 -7.40 12.83 9.46
CA ASP A 21 -5.97 12.77 9.75
C ASP A 21 -5.20 12.68 8.43
N THR A 22 -4.85 13.85 7.89
CA THR A 22 -4.19 13.97 6.59
C THR A 22 -2.87 13.18 6.52
N LEU A 23 -2.10 13.15 7.60
CA LEU A 23 -0.80 12.47 7.61
C LEU A 23 -1.00 10.95 7.49
N ILE A 24 -1.89 10.38 8.30
CA ILE A 24 -2.15 8.95 8.25
C ILE A 24 -2.85 8.57 6.94
N GLN A 25 -3.79 9.38 6.47
CA GLN A 25 -4.49 9.16 5.20
C GLN A 25 -3.54 9.11 4.00
N ILE A 26 -2.49 9.94 3.97
CA ILE A 26 -1.45 9.87 2.93
C ILE A 26 -0.71 8.54 2.98
N ASN A 27 -0.34 8.05 4.17
CA ASN A 27 0.36 6.77 4.31
C ASN A 27 -0.50 5.59 3.84
N LEU A 28 -1.80 5.60 4.15
CA LEU A 28 -2.73 4.56 3.70
C LEU A 28 -2.87 4.55 2.17
N ILE A 29 -2.97 5.73 1.54
CA ILE A 29 -3.00 5.85 0.07
C ILE A 29 -1.70 5.33 -0.55
N GLN A 30 -0.54 5.69 0.02
CA GLN A 30 0.75 5.23 -0.49
C GLN A 30 0.85 3.70 -0.47
N MET A 31 0.38 3.07 0.61
CA MET A 31 0.34 1.62 0.72
C MET A 31 -0.61 0.99 -0.30
N GLY A 32 -1.81 1.56 -0.47
CA GLY A 32 -2.75 1.11 -1.50
C GLY A 32 -2.14 1.17 -2.90
N TRP A 33 -1.47 2.27 -3.25
CA TRP A 33 -0.79 2.38 -4.56
C TRP A 33 0.39 1.43 -4.73
N ALA A 34 1.12 1.09 -3.67
CA ALA A 34 2.19 0.09 -3.75
C ALA A 34 1.61 -1.30 -4.06
N ILE A 35 0.51 -1.68 -3.41
CA ILE A 35 -0.21 -2.92 -3.71
C ILE A 35 -0.67 -2.94 -5.17
N GLU A 36 -1.32 -1.88 -5.64
CA GLU A 36 -1.79 -1.78 -7.04
C GLU A 36 -0.64 -1.96 -8.05
N ARG A 37 0.51 -1.31 -7.84
CA ARG A 37 1.66 -1.46 -8.75
C ARG A 37 2.22 -2.88 -8.79
N LEU A 38 2.23 -3.57 -7.65
CA LEU A 38 2.69 -4.96 -7.58
C LEU A 38 1.70 -5.92 -8.24
N LEU A 39 0.39 -5.67 -8.09
CA LEU A 39 -0.67 -6.40 -8.77
C LEU A 39 -0.59 -6.21 -10.29
N ASP A 40 -0.44 -4.97 -10.75
CA ASP A 40 -0.31 -4.63 -12.18
C ASP A 40 0.90 -5.31 -12.83
N ARG A 41 2.00 -5.47 -12.09
CA ARG A 41 3.21 -6.17 -12.54
C ARG A 41 3.12 -7.70 -12.41
N GLY A 42 2.04 -8.22 -11.81
CA GLY A 42 1.88 -9.64 -11.52
C GLY A 42 2.90 -10.19 -10.52
N GLN A 43 3.48 -9.32 -9.68
CA GLN A 43 4.45 -9.71 -8.66
C GLN A 43 3.78 -10.27 -7.40
N ILE A 44 2.53 -9.87 -7.17
CA ILE A 44 1.63 -10.45 -6.17
C ILE A 44 0.25 -10.66 -6.81
N THR A 45 -0.63 -11.39 -6.13
CA THR A 45 -2.03 -11.58 -6.53
C THR A 45 -2.99 -11.19 -5.40
N PRO A 46 -4.27 -10.85 -5.70
CA PRO A 46 -5.24 -10.50 -4.66
C PRO A 46 -5.51 -11.61 -3.64
N PHE A 47 -5.24 -12.87 -4.00
CA PHE A 47 -5.52 -14.05 -3.18
C PHE A 47 -4.37 -14.47 -2.27
N GLU A 48 -3.18 -13.88 -2.46
CA GLU A 48 -2.04 -14.19 -1.61
C GLU A 48 -2.24 -13.69 -0.18
N ASP A 49 -1.61 -14.39 0.76
CA ASP A 49 -1.58 -14.00 2.16
C ASP A 49 -0.70 -12.75 2.32
N TYR A 50 -1.31 -11.65 2.77
CA TYR A 50 -0.65 -10.36 2.93
C TYR A 50 0.62 -10.48 3.77
N ASP A 51 0.61 -11.27 4.84
CA ASP A 51 1.76 -11.40 5.73
C ASP A 51 2.99 -11.96 5.01
N LYS A 52 2.77 -12.83 4.00
CA LYS A 52 3.85 -13.44 3.22
C LYS A 52 4.46 -12.48 2.19
N VAL A 53 3.66 -11.54 1.67
CA VAL A 53 4.07 -10.62 0.59
C VAL A 53 4.28 -9.17 1.07
N SER A 54 4.04 -8.89 2.35
CA SER A 54 4.14 -7.55 2.94
C SER A 54 5.49 -6.87 2.70
N HIS A 55 6.59 -7.63 2.72
CA HIS A 55 7.92 -7.12 2.44
C HIS A 55 8.05 -6.47 1.05
N PHE A 56 7.45 -7.06 0.00
CA PHE A 56 7.43 -6.47 -1.34
C PHE A 56 6.71 -5.11 -1.36
N ILE A 57 5.65 -4.97 -0.57
CA ILE A 57 4.85 -3.74 -0.49
C ILE A 57 5.67 -2.64 0.19
N PHE A 58 6.37 -2.94 1.28
CA PHE A 58 7.25 -1.98 1.96
C PHE A 58 8.43 -1.56 1.07
N ASP A 59 9.08 -2.52 0.39
CA ASP A 59 10.17 -2.23 -0.54
C ASP A 59 9.71 -1.31 -1.70
N GLU A 60 8.50 -1.52 -2.22
CA GLU A 60 7.92 -0.69 -3.29
C GLU A 60 7.59 0.73 -2.80
N ILE A 61 7.19 0.91 -1.55
CA ILE A 61 7.02 2.26 -0.94
C ILE A 61 8.38 2.96 -0.85
N ASP A 62 9.39 2.30 -0.27
CA ASP A 62 10.73 2.85 -0.10
C ASP A 62 11.38 3.25 -1.43
N PHE A 63 11.24 2.41 -2.46
CA PHE A 63 11.72 2.72 -3.81
C PHE A 63 11.10 4.01 -4.35
N THR A 64 9.78 4.17 -4.23
CA THR A 64 9.11 5.40 -4.70
C THR A 64 9.50 6.63 -3.91
N GLN A 65 9.73 6.52 -2.59
CA GLN A 65 10.19 7.63 -1.77
C GLN A 65 11.61 8.07 -2.14
N ARG A 66 12.55 7.12 -2.32
CA ARG A 66 13.93 7.43 -2.77
C ARG A 66 13.94 8.11 -4.14
N SER A 67 13.16 7.59 -5.09
CA SER A 67 13.07 8.19 -6.44
C SER A 67 12.56 9.64 -6.47
N ARG A 68 11.83 10.07 -5.43
CA ARG A 68 11.37 11.45 -5.27
C ARG A 68 12.44 12.35 -4.63
N HIS A 69 13.28 11.80 -3.76
CA HIS A 69 14.38 12.52 -3.11
C HIS A 69 15.53 12.77 -4.10
N ASP A 70 15.84 11.81 -4.96
CA ASP A 70 16.90 11.93 -5.98
C ASP A 70 16.57 12.93 -7.12
N ARG A 71 15.36 13.52 -7.11
CA ARG A 71 14.91 14.51 -8.11
C ARG A 71 14.93 15.95 -7.59
N SER A 72 15.38 16.21 -6.35
CA SER A 72 15.55 17.56 -5.78
C SER A 72 17.01 17.99 -5.79
#